data_AF-G0HKE8-F1
#
_entry.id   AF-G0HKE8-F1
#
_cell.length_a   1.000
_cell.length_b   1.000
_cell.length_c   1.000
_cell.angle_alpha   90.00
_cell.angle_beta   90.00
_cell.angle_gamma   90.00
#
_symmetry.space_group_name_H-M   'P 1'
#
loop_
_entity.id
_entity.type
_entity.pdbx_description
1 polymer ?
#
loop_
_entity_poly.entity_id
_entity_poly.type
_entity_poly.pdbx_seq_one_letter_code
_entity_poly.pdbx_strand_id
1 'polypeptide(L)'
;MKRFAAFFLLALLLFTIESLLLPRYYQKTPTAYGFFSDDGSSVSVFVPTARKVAISVVTENQDRYEIEVFDGVRNRFITNLTAVGNMYRELELPDSGTYYFVYRGNGTARIAVGTLAMYPSRGVLKIEYLIGGTVAFVLAALLWVGVKQ
;
A
#
# COMPACT_ATOMS: atom_id res chain seq x y z
N MET A 1 30.56 -35.62 -0.91
CA MET A 1 29.28 -35.11 -0.33
C MET A 1 29.41 -33.71 0.28
N LYS A 2 30.39 -33.41 1.15
CA LYS A 2 30.51 -32.09 1.82
C LYS A 2 30.67 -30.88 0.88
N ARG A 3 31.47 -30.98 -0.19
CA ARG A 3 31.64 -29.91 -1.19
C ARG A 3 30.34 -29.61 -1.96
N PHE A 4 29.59 -30.65 -2.31
CA PHE A 4 28.29 -30.51 -2.99
C PHE A 4 27.27 -29.76 -2.11
N ALA A 5 27.21 -30.07 -0.82
CA ALA A 5 26.36 -29.36 0.12
C ALA A 5 26.70 -27.86 0.23
N ALA A 6 27.98 -27.51 0.25
CA ALA A 6 28.42 -26.11 0.26
C ALA A 6 28.03 -25.35 -1.03
N PHE A 7 28.23 -25.96 -2.20
CA PHE A 7 27.80 -25.36 -3.47
C PHE A 7 26.29 -25.21 -3.57
N PHE A 8 25.52 -26.20 -3.12
CA PHE A 8 24.06 -26.12 -3.08
C PHE A 8 23.57 -24.99 -2.17
N LEU A 9 24.12 -24.87 -0.96
CA LEU A 9 23.76 -23.79 -0.05
C LEU A 9 24.17 -22.40 -0.56
N LEU A 10 25.30 -22.30 -1.26
CA LEU A 10 25.74 -21.04 -1.88
C LEU A 10 24.81 -20.64 -3.02
N ALA A 11 24.40 -21.58 -3.87
CA ALA A 11 23.42 -21.33 -4.93
C ALA A 11 22.07 -20.91 -4.35
N LEU A 12 21.63 -21.56 -3.27
CA LEU A 12 20.41 -21.21 -2.55
C LEU A 12 20.49 -19.78 -1.97
N LEU A 13 21.63 -19.41 -1.37
CA LEU A 13 21.89 -18.08 -0.84
C LEU A 13 21.80 -17.02 -1.96
N LEU A 14 22.50 -17.22 -3.06
CA LEU A 14 22.52 -16.27 -4.19
C LEU A 14 21.12 -16.10 -4.78
N PHE A 15 20.38 -17.20 -4.96
CA PHE A 15 18.99 -17.15 -5.42
C PHE A 15 18.08 -16.37 -4.47
N THR A 16 18.23 -16.56 -3.15
CA THR A 16 17.46 -15.80 -2.16
C THR A 16 17.83 -14.32 -2.10
N ILE A 17 19.10 -13.96 -2.27
CA ILE A 17 19.55 -12.56 -2.35
C ILE A 17 19.01 -11.89 -3.61
N GLU A 18 19.02 -12.58 -4.74
CA GLU A 18 18.44 -12.07 -5.99
C GLU A 18 16.93 -11.80 -5.84
N SER A 19 16.22 -12.65 -5.10
CA SER A 19 14.80 -12.44 -4.80
C SER A 19 14.51 -11.20 -3.93
N LEU A 20 15.45 -10.77 -3.08
CA LEU A 20 15.35 -9.54 -2.28
C LEU A 20 15.48 -8.27 -3.14
N LEU A 21 16.09 -8.36 -4.32
CA LEU A 21 16.28 -7.22 -5.21
C LEU A 21 15.07 -6.95 -6.12
N LEU A 22 14.13 -7.91 -6.21
CA LEU A 22 13.00 -7.85 -7.14
C LEU A 22 11.85 -6.90 -6.75
N PRO A 23 11.50 -6.63 -5.48
CA PRO A 23 10.35 -5.79 -5.18
C PRO A 23 10.73 -4.30 -5.08
N ARG A 24 11.33 -3.73 -6.14
CA ARG A 24 11.35 -2.26 -6.35
C ARG A 24 10.33 -1.78 -7.38
N TYR A 25 9.48 -2.68 -7.86
CA TYR A 25 8.48 -2.37 -8.86
C TYR A 25 7.14 -2.15 -8.18
N TYR A 26 6.82 -0.88 -7.91
CA TYR A 26 5.52 -0.23 -8.18
C TYR A 26 5.57 1.18 -7.58
N GLN A 27 6.50 2.01 -8.05
CA GLN A 27 6.53 3.46 -7.81
C GLN A 27 5.41 4.21 -8.57
N LYS A 28 4.38 3.50 -9.06
CA LYS A 28 3.25 4.17 -9.67
C LYS A 28 2.49 4.82 -8.52
N THR A 29 2.50 6.15 -8.45
CA THR A 29 1.65 6.95 -7.58
C THR A 29 0.23 6.83 -8.11
N PRO A 30 -0.62 5.94 -7.56
CA PRO A 30 -2.00 5.85 -7.97
C PRO A 30 -2.63 7.18 -7.62
N THR A 31 -3.07 7.86 -8.67
CA THR A 31 -3.89 9.04 -8.60
C THR A 31 -5.26 8.64 -9.11
N ALA A 32 -6.29 8.87 -8.30
CA ALA A 32 -7.66 8.71 -8.73
C ALA A 32 -8.26 10.10 -8.92
N TYR A 33 -8.96 10.28 -10.04
CA TYR A 33 -9.79 11.45 -10.28
C TYR A 33 -11.20 10.95 -10.54
N GLY A 34 -12.19 11.67 -10.05
CA GLY A 34 -13.58 11.29 -10.27
C GLY A 34 -14.54 12.44 -10.04
N PHE A 35 -15.79 12.15 -10.36
CA PHE A 35 -16.90 13.08 -10.26
C PHE A 35 -17.98 12.42 -9.42
N PHE A 36 -18.47 13.17 -8.43
CA PHE A 36 -19.64 12.86 -7.65
C PHE A 36 -20.82 13.59 -8.29
N SER A 37 -21.82 12.83 -8.74
CA SER A 37 -23.03 13.40 -9.32
C SER A 37 -24.08 13.70 -8.26
N ASP A 38 -24.24 12.82 -7.28
CA ASP A 38 -25.33 12.84 -6.29
C ASP A 38 -24.91 12.19 -4.95
N ASP A 39 -25.78 12.29 -3.94
CA ASP A 39 -25.61 11.59 -2.66
C ASP A 39 -25.46 10.08 -2.85
N GLY A 40 -24.45 9.50 -2.18
CA GLY A 40 -24.09 8.10 -2.28
C GLY A 40 -23.20 7.75 -3.48
N SER A 41 -22.88 8.70 -4.36
CA SER A 41 -21.90 8.46 -5.44
C SER A 41 -20.51 8.18 -4.86
N SER A 42 -19.73 7.34 -5.54
CA SER A 42 -18.45 6.88 -5.01
C SER A 42 -17.34 6.86 -6.05
N VAL A 43 -16.11 7.09 -5.59
CA VAL A 43 -14.89 6.96 -6.37
C VAL A 43 -13.96 6.00 -5.65
N SER A 44 -13.40 5.05 -6.39
CA SER A 44 -12.49 4.05 -5.83
C SER A 44 -11.04 4.30 -6.25
N VAL A 45 -10.10 4.05 -5.35
CA VAL A 45 -8.66 4.01 -5.66
C VAL A 45 -8.09 2.68 -5.22
N PHE A 46 -7.33 2.02 -6.08
CA PHE A 46 -6.51 0.89 -5.69
C PHE A 46 -5.13 1.37 -5.25
N VAL A 47 -4.69 0.91 -4.08
CA VAL A 47 -3.35 1.20 -3.55
C VAL A 47 -2.59 -0.11 -3.33
N PRO A 48 -1.37 -0.27 -3.89
CA PRO A 48 -0.62 -1.51 -3.75
C PRO A 48 0.06 -1.69 -2.40
N THR A 49 0.13 -0.64 -1.58
CA THR A 49 0.72 -0.67 -0.23
C THR A 49 0.18 0.48 0.61
N ALA A 50 0.40 0.40 1.92
CA ALA A 50 0.09 1.45 2.89
C ALA A 50 0.67 2.81 2.44
N ARG A 51 -0.07 3.89 2.64
CA ARG A 51 0.34 5.22 2.16
C ARG A 51 -0.44 6.35 2.81
N LYS A 52 0.16 7.54 2.76
CA LYS A 52 -0.54 8.81 2.99
C LYS A 52 -1.04 9.36 1.66
N VAL A 53 -2.31 9.72 1.58
CA VAL A 53 -2.93 10.34 0.40
C VAL A 53 -3.42 11.75 0.73
N ALA A 54 -3.34 12.64 -0.25
CA ALA A 54 -4.04 13.92 -0.28
C ALA A 54 -5.38 13.73 -0.99
N ILE A 55 -6.44 14.23 -0.39
CA ILE A 55 -7.80 14.22 -0.90
C ILE A 55 -8.19 15.66 -1.13
N SER A 56 -8.45 16.01 -2.38
CA SER A 56 -8.94 17.31 -2.78
C SER A 56 -10.34 17.15 -3.35
N VAL A 57 -11.30 17.88 -2.79
CA VAL A 57 -12.67 17.93 -3.31
C VAL A 57 -12.99 19.37 -3.69
N VAL A 58 -13.48 19.55 -4.91
CA VAL A 58 -13.98 20.84 -5.42
C VAL A 58 -15.46 20.71 -5.66
N THR A 59 -16.25 21.55 -5.00
CA THR A 59 -17.71 21.54 -5.11
C THR A 59 -18.17 22.75 -5.91
N GLU A 60 -19.26 22.61 -6.67
CA GLU A 60 -19.89 23.75 -7.34
C GLU A 60 -20.73 24.57 -6.34
N ASN A 61 -21.28 23.91 -5.33
CA ASN A 61 -22.08 24.52 -4.27
C ASN A 61 -21.26 24.69 -2.99
N GLN A 62 -21.45 25.79 -2.26
CA GLN A 62 -20.78 26.04 -0.97
C GLN A 62 -21.50 25.38 0.22
N ASP A 63 -22.29 24.35 -0.04
CA ASP A 63 -23.04 23.63 0.97
C ASP A 63 -22.13 22.70 1.78
N ARG A 64 -22.63 22.28 2.94
CA ARG A 64 -21.97 21.26 3.77
C ARG A 64 -22.14 19.89 3.14
N TYR A 65 -21.06 19.12 3.12
CA TYR A 65 -21.04 17.72 2.70
C TYR A 65 -20.03 16.90 3.50
N GLU A 66 -20.09 15.59 3.28
CA GLU A 66 -19.28 14.58 3.95
C GLU A 66 -18.69 13.61 2.91
N ILE A 67 -17.46 13.15 3.15
CA ILE A 67 -16.85 12.05 2.40
C ILE A 67 -16.60 10.91 3.37
N GLU A 68 -17.36 9.83 3.20
CA GLU A 68 -17.16 8.58 3.94
C GLU A 68 -16.11 7.73 3.23
N VAL A 69 -15.09 7.28 3.97
CA VAL A 69 -14.00 6.48 3.41
C VAL A 69 -14.07 5.05 3.92
N PHE A 70 -14.05 4.08 3.02
CA PHE A 70 -14.15 2.66 3.34
C PHE A 70 -12.94 1.88 2.78
N ASP A 71 -12.43 0.94 3.58
CA ASP A 71 -11.50 -0.11 3.16
C ASP A 71 -12.30 -1.23 2.51
N GLY A 72 -12.20 -1.37 1.19
CA GLY A 72 -12.92 -2.38 0.41
C GLY A 72 -12.41 -3.80 0.59
N VAL A 73 -11.17 -3.99 1.06
CA VAL A 73 -10.61 -5.33 1.31
C VAL A 73 -11.06 -5.85 2.66
N ARG A 74 -11.10 -4.98 3.67
CA ARG A 74 -11.53 -5.34 5.03
C ARG A 74 -13.00 -5.07 5.30
N ASN A 75 -13.71 -4.53 4.32
CA ASN A 75 -15.09 -4.07 4.42
C ASN A 75 -15.33 -3.21 5.67
N ARG A 76 -14.44 -2.24 5.89
CA ARG A 76 -14.39 -1.45 7.14
C ARG A 76 -14.47 0.04 6.85
N PHE A 77 -15.32 0.75 7.59
CA PHE A 77 -15.26 2.21 7.65
C PHE A 77 -13.93 2.69 8.22
N ILE A 78 -13.35 3.73 7.61
CA ILE A 78 -12.08 4.32 8.03
C ILE A 78 -12.35 5.65 8.74
N THR A 79 -13.01 6.56 8.05
CA THR A 79 -13.25 7.91 8.55
C THR A 79 -14.36 8.62 7.77
N ASN A 80 -14.91 9.68 8.34
CA ASN A 80 -15.81 10.62 7.70
C ASN A 80 -15.14 12.00 7.68
N LEU A 81 -15.01 12.58 6.49
CA LEU A 81 -14.41 13.90 6.27
C LEU A 81 -15.52 14.90 5.95
N THR A 82 -15.86 15.75 6.92
CA THR A 82 -16.84 16.83 6.73
C THR A 82 -16.19 18.12 6.24
N ALA A 83 -16.83 18.81 5.31
CA ALA A 83 -16.39 20.11 4.81
C ALA A 83 -17.55 21.00 4.35
N VAL A 84 -17.24 22.27 4.11
CA VAL A 84 -18.11 23.28 3.50
C VAL A 84 -17.31 23.92 2.36
N GLY A 85 -17.84 23.88 1.14
CA GLY A 85 -17.08 24.28 -0.06
C GLY A 85 -15.87 23.39 -0.36
N ASN A 86 -14.79 23.94 -0.90
CA ASN A 86 -13.63 23.12 -1.29
C ASN A 86 -12.92 22.49 -0.08
N MET A 87 -12.51 21.23 -0.21
CA MET A 87 -11.82 20.48 0.84
C MET A 87 -10.42 20.04 0.38
N TYR A 88 -9.46 20.17 1.30
CA TYR A 88 -8.17 19.47 1.23
C TYR A 88 -7.94 18.73 2.56
N ARG A 89 -7.68 17.43 2.48
CA ARG A 89 -7.39 16.57 3.65
C ARG A 89 -6.32 15.55 3.33
N GLU A 90 -5.52 15.22 4.32
CA GLU A 90 -4.58 14.10 4.24
C GLU A 90 -5.14 12.91 5.01
N LEU A 91 -5.01 11.72 4.45
CA LEU A 91 -5.50 10.48 5.06
C LEU A 91 -4.47 9.37 4.92
N GLU A 92 -4.29 8.59 5.98
CA GLU A 92 -3.50 7.37 5.93
C GLU A 92 -4.37 6.16 5.54
N LEU A 93 -3.94 5.47 4.49
CA LEU A 93 -4.50 4.21 4.03
C LEU A 93 -3.60 3.08 4.57
N PRO A 94 -4.10 2.24 5.48
CA PRO A 94 -3.25 1.40 6.33
C PRO A 94 -2.63 0.19 5.61
N ASP A 95 -3.14 -0.22 4.46
CA ASP A 95 -2.65 -1.40 3.74
C ASP A 95 -2.96 -1.34 2.24
N SER A 96 -2.48 -2.35 1.51
CA SER A 96 -2.87 -2.58 0.13
C SER A 96 -4.37 -2.90 0.02
N GLY A 97 -5.01 -2.42 -1.05
CA GLY A 97 -6.41 -2.66 -1.28
C GLY A 97 -7.10 -1.58 -2.09
N THR A 98 -8.37 -1.81 -2.40
CA THR A 98 -9.26 -0.80 -2.99
C THR A 98 -9.94 -0.04 -1.86
N TYR A 99 -9.88 1.29 -1.93
CA TYR A 99 -10.55 2.19 -0.99
C TYR A 99 -11.63 2.96 -1.73
N TYR A 100 -12.78 3.16 -1.08
CA TYR A 100 -13.92 3.86 -1.63
C TYR A 100 -14.12 5.18 -0.89
N PHE A 101 -14.29 6.26 -1.64
CA PHE A 101 -14.66 7.58 -1.15
C PHE A 101 -16.10 7.82 -1.59
N VAL A 102 -17.03 7.80 -0.63
CA VAL A 102 -18.46 7.95 -0.86
C VAL A 102 -18.86 9.37 -0.49
N TYR A 103 -19.49 10.08 -1.43
CA TYR A 103 -19.96 11.44 -1.23
C TYR A 103 -21.33 11.46 -0.58
N ARG A 104 -21.47 12.30 0.45
CA ARG A 104 -22.70 12.55 1.20
C ARG A 104 -22.98 14.05 1.19
N GLY A 105 -23.78 14.50 0.25
CA GLY A 105 -24.07 15.91 0.10
C GLY A 105 -25.03 16.19 -1.05
N ASN A 106 -25.43 17.45 -1.15
CA ASN A 106 -26.32 17.91 -2.21
C ASN A 106 -25.51 18.54 -3.34
N GLY A 107 -25.73 18.06 -4.57
CA GLY A 107 -25.09 18.60 -5.78
C GLY A 107 -23.82 17.86 -6.20
N THR A 108 -23.14 18.44 -7.18
CA THR A 108 -21.99 17.83 -7.86
C THR A 108 -20.67 18.24 -7.21
N ALA A 109 -19.72 17.31 -7.20
CA ALA A 109 -18.37 17.56 -6.73
C ALA A 109 -17.33 16.79 -7.54
N ARG A 110 -16.10 17.31 -7.58
CA ARG A 110 -14.95 16.67 -8.23
C ARG A 110 -13.98 16.27 -7.16
N ILE A 111 -13.47 15.04 -7.23
CA ILE A 111 -12.48 14.52 -6.29
C ILE A 111 -11.18 14.17 -7.01
N ALA A 112 -10.08 14.51 -6.37
CA ALA A 112 -8.75 14.04 -6.70
C ALA A 112 -8.13 13.40 -5.45
N VAL A 113 -7.63 12.18 -5.59
CA VAL A 113 -6.89 11.46 -4.56
C VAL A 113 -5.48 11.23 -5.07
N GLY A 114 -4.52 11.91 -4.46
CA GLY A 114 -3.10 11.82 -4.82
C GLY A 114 -2.27 11.16 -3.72
N THR A 115 -1.23 10.41 -4.09
CA THR A 115 -0.31 9.84 -3.09
C THR A 115 0.72 10.88 -2.65
N LEU A 116 0.84 11.10 -1.33
CA LEU A 116 1.87 11.96 -0.73
C LEU A 116 3.12 11.17 -0.31
N ALA A 117 2.91 10.04 0.36
CA ALA A 117 3.99 9.18 0.85
C ALA A 117 3.57 7.70 0.81
N MET A 118 4.50 6.79 0.54
CA MET A 118 4.25 5.34 0.58
C MET A 118 5.01 4.71 1.74
N TYR A 119 4.37 3.75 2.40
CA TYR A 119 4.93 2.98 3.50
C TYR A 119 4.86 1.49 3.17
N PRO A 120 5.82 0.67 3.64
CA PRO A 120 5.73 -0.77 3.46
C PRO A 120 4.54 -1.29 4.28
N SER A 121 3.63 -2.02 3.64
CA SER A 121 2.50 -2.60 4.34
C SER A 121 2.92 -3.77 5.22
N ARG A 122 2.04 -4.22 6.12
CA ARG A 122 2.32 -5.40 6.97
C ARG A 122 2.65 -6.64 6.13
N GLY A 123 1.99 -6.81 4.98
CA GLY A 123 2.27 -7.90 4.05
C GLY A 123 3.68 -7.81 3.47
N VAL A 124 4.08 -6.61 3.02
CA VAL A 124 5.43 -6.35 2.48
C VAL A 124 6.49 -6.60 3.55
N LEU A 125 6.32 -6.02 4.74
CA LEU A 125 7.24 -6.22 5.86
C LEU A 125 7.37 -7.70 6.24
N LYS A 126 6.27 -8.44 6.29
CA LYS A 126 6.29 -9.88 6.61
C LYS A 126 7.09 -10.68 5.58
N ILE A 127 6.94 -10.36 4.30
CA ILE A 127 7.70 -10.99 3.22
C ILE A 127 9.20 -10.65 3.36
N GLU A 128 9.53 -9.38 3.60
CA GLU A 128 10.91 -8.94 3.82
C GLU A 128 11.55 -9.66 5.02
N TYR A 129 10.85 -9.76 6.15
CA TYR A 129 11.35 -10.50 7.32
C TYR A 129 11.51 -11.99 7.05
N LEU A 130 10.58 -12.62 6.33
CA LEU A 130 10.66 -14.05 6.00
C LEU A 130 11.84 -14.35 5.07
N ILE A 131 12.02 -13.54 4.04
CA ILE A 131 13.15 -13.70 3.11
C ILE A 131 14.47 -13.40 3.83
N GLY A 132 14.55 -12.30 4.59
CA GLY A 132 15.74 -11.96 5.37
C GLY A 132 16.13 -13.02 6.40
N GLY A 133 15.14 -13.59 7.11
CA GLY A 133 15.36 -14.71 8.02
C GLY A 133 15.84 -15.97 7.32
N THR A 134 15.30 -16.26 6.13
CA THR A 134 15.75 -17.39 5.30
C THR A 134 17.21 -17.21 4.86
N VAL A 135 17.58 -16.02 4.40
CA VAL A 135 18.96 -15.68 4.02
C VAL A 135 19.91 -15.85 5.21
N ALA A 136 19.55 -15.33 6.38
CA ALA A 136 20.36 -15.45 7.59
C ALA A 136 20.56 -16.92 8.01
N PHE A 137 19.51 -17.74 7.92
CA PHE A 137 19.59 -19.17 8.22
C PHE A 137 20.50 -19.92 7.25
N VAL A 138 20.37 -19.65 5.95
CA VAL A 138 21.21 -20.27 4.91
C VAL A 138 22.67 -19.86 5.07
N LEU A 139 22.93 -18.58 5.39
CA LEU A 139 24.26 -18.08 5.69
C LEU A 139 24.86 -18.76 6.93
N ALA A 140 24.08 -18.90 8.00
CA ALA A 140 24.52 -19.61 9.21
C ALA A 140 24.87 -21.08 8.92
N ALA A 141 24.05 -21.77 8.11
CA ALA A 141 24.33 -23.13 7.67
C ALA A 141 25.61 -23.23 6.83
N LEU A 142 25.85 -22.26 5.92
CA LEU A 142 27.09 -22.16 5.15
C LEU A 142 28.31 -21.99 6.05
N LEU A 143 28.26 -21.05 6.99
CA LEU A 143 29.34 -20.81 7.94
C LEU A 143 29.61 -22.05 8.80
N TRP A 144 28.57 -22.72 9.27
CA TRP A 144 28.71 -23.95 10.06
C TRP A 144 29.37 -25.10 9.28
N VAL A 145 29.02 -25.27 8.00
CA VAL A 145 29.66 -26.25 7.12
C VAL A 145 31.10 -25.86 6.78
N GLY A 146 31.40 -24.56 6.68
CA GLY A 146 32.75 -24.04 6.47
C GLY A 146 33.67 -24.16 7.69
N VAL A 147 33.15 -23.97 8.90
CA VAL A 147 33.90 -24.07 10.18
C VAL A 147 34.24 -25.52 10.55
N LYS A 148 33.47 -26.50 10.06
CA LYS A 148 33.75 -27.95 10.25
C LYS A 148 34.74 -28.54 9.22
N GLN A 149 35.38 -27.71 8.39
CA GLN A 149 36.51 -28.09 7.54
C GLN A 149 37.82 -27.94 8.29
#